data_AF-A0A9P1BHB6-F1
#
_entry.id   AF-A0A9P1BHB6-F1
#
_cell.length_a   1.000
_cell.length_b   1.000
_cell.length_c   1.000
_cell.angle_alpha   90.00
_cell.angle_beta   90.00
_cell.angle_gamma   90.00
#
_symmetry.space_group_name_H-M   'P 1'
#
loop_
_entity.id
_entity.type
_entity.pdbx_description
1 polymer ?
#
loop_
_entity_poly.entity_id
_entity_poly.type
_entity_poly.pdbx_seq_one_letter_code
_entity_poly.pdbx_strand_id
1 'polypeptide(L)'
;IRSVRTSLRRQLDESQGSWSGLSASCVRQALLVYLLSQAKTSHHALDAAATYLARAAPLVIVQVAVSAKDAFDALFASTSAALMARLSTDPPASELYRACDFIIQYLLHDWVRSQNVEYGVAPTRQQLVRQALLFVPDGLPEAVENRLCLPFYGGPPSQRAYLRRFRKAWNGRIGTLPVTASLPIHVLQEKAYSFYRWANCIPPDNILVNMDECSLAVHVEGCRGTVLRSVRGAVRASLSTQRSRMTLLASVSTDFGFNAILPQVIIANKTQFPIKFMKSLDPAITDRLKIWRGATAWNTAAFMCSYLRLLHENWQSYCPEKPLTLLFDCAACHLHSTVRSLAKTLGLQVLVVPAGATGTLQPLDAYIFRTLRCEIRRQWTQTKSEAAEGVVSREAWLRVMATAVETVLSHRDWQRAFEGTGVTKQQNCISSHALKALQWDECPKIPAGRPSVGQASCIFPSRGAGSGNIEAWVKECAGDDSLIPYIRTLN
;
A
#
# COMPACT_ATOMS: atom_id res chain seq x y z
N ILE A 1 18.89 59.61 3.75
CA ILE A 1 18.41 58.23 4.09
C ILE A 1 16.88 58.08 3.99
N ARG A 2 16.06 58.88 4.69
CA ARG A 2 14.58 58.81 4.56
C ARG A 2 14.08 59.15 3.14
N SER A 3 14.63 60.19 2.50
CA SER A 3 14.28 60.61 1.12
C SER A 3 14.58 59.53 0.05
N VAL A 4 15.72 58.84 0.17
CA VAL A 4 16.12 57.73 -0.73
C VAL A 4 15.17 56.53 -0.61
N ARG A 5 14.70 56.22 0.61
CA ARG A 5 13.71 55.15 0.86
C ARG A 5 12.34 55.46 0.25
N THR A 6 11.92 56.72 0.25
CA THR A 6 10.64 57.16 -0.33
C THR A 6 10.69 57.15 -1.86
N SER A 7 11.81 57.57 -2.43
CA SER A 7 12.04 57.51 -3.90
C SER A 7 12.12 56.07 -4.41
N LEU A 8 12.73 55.15 -3.63
CA LEU A 8 12.78 53.72 -3.93
C LEU A 8 11.42 53.01 -3.83
N ARG A 9 10.52 53.44 -2.92
CA ARG A 9 9.13 52.93 -2.88
C ARG A 9 8.35 53.38 -4.11
N ARG A 10 8.52 54.64 -4.51
CA ARG A 10 7.81 55.25 -5.64
C ARG A 10 8.20 54.65 -6.99
N GLN A 11 9.50 54.38 -7.21
CA GLN A 11 9.96 53.66 -8.42
C GLN A 11 9.53 52.18 -8.48
N LEU A 12 9.21 51.57 -7.33
CA LEU A 12 8.68 50.19 -7.25
C LEU A 12 7.16 50.13 -7.43
N ASP A 13 6.43 51.21 -7.08
CA ASP A 13 4.99 51.31 -7.29
C ASP A 13 4.66 51.69 -8.75
N GLU A 14 5.53 52.45 -9.43
CA GLU A 14 5.34 52.86 -10.84
C GLU A 14 5.55 51.72 -11.87
N SER A 15 6.16 50.59 -11.49
CA SER A 15 6.33 49.40 -12.36
C SER A 15 5.31 48.27 -12.09
N GLN A 16 4.37 48.44 -11.15
CA GLN A 16 3.47 47.40 -10.64
C GLN A 16 2.11 47.30 -11.37
N GLY A 17 2.04 47.65 -12.65
CA GLY A 17 0.77 47.70 -13.40
C GLY A 17 -0.02 46.39 -13.56
N SER A 18 0.52 45.22 -13.19
CA SER A 18 -0.13 43.91 -13.42
C SER A 18 -0.08 42.91 -12.24
N TRP A 19 0.60 43.23 -11.13
CA TRP A 19 0.90 42.27 -10.06
C TRP A 19 0.48 42.74 -8.66
N SER A 20 -0.66 43.46 -8.57
CA SER A 20 -1.17 44.17 -7.37
C SER A 20 -1.44 43.33 -6.12
N GLY A 21 -1.08 42.04 -6.10
CA GLY A 21 -1.16 41.14 -4.94
C GLY A 21 0.19 40.57 -4.46
N LEU A 22 1.30 40.83 -5.16
CA LEU A 22 2.62 40.33 -4.76
C LEU A 22 3.37 41.37 -3.92
N SER A 23 3.78 40.99 -2.71
CA SER A 23 4.69 41.85 -1.94
C SER A 23 6.02 42.02 -2.64
N ALA A 24 6.62 43.22 -2.55
CA ALA A 24 7.96 43.48 -3.08
C ALA A 24 9.03 42.50 -2.55
N SER A 25 8.84 41.95 -1.33
CA SER A 25 9.70 40.88 -0.80
C SER A 25 9.54 39.56 -1.55
N CYS A 26 8.32 39.20 -1.95
CA CYS A 26 8.07 37.97 -2.71
C CYS A 26 8.73 38.03 -4.09
N VAL A 27 8.60 39.17 -4.77
CA VAL A 27 9.22 39.43 -6.07
C VAL A 27 10.74 39.31 -5.99
N ARG A 28 11.39 40.03 -5.05
CA ARG A 28 12.85 39.95 -4.88
C ARG A 28 13.33 38.53 -4.57
N GLN A 29 12.57 37.79 -3.75
CA GLN A 29 12.92 36.40 -3.43
C GLN A 29 12.84 35.47 -4.64
N ALA A 30 11.79 35.57 -5.45
CA ALA A 30 11.66 34.77 -6.67
C ALA A 30 12.80 35.05 -7.66
N LEU A 31 13.14 36.33 -7.86
CA LEU A 31 14.25 36.75 -8.72
C LEU A 31 15.61 36.27 -8.18
N LEU A 32 15.83 36.32 -6.86
CA LEU A 32 17.04 35.78 -6.24
C LEU A 32 17.14 34.26 -6.41
N VAL A 33 16.02 33.53 -6.24
CA VAL A 33 16.00 32.08 -6.48
C VAL A 33 16.39 31.77 -7.92
N TYR A 34 15.87 32.52 -8.89
CA TYR A 34 16.24 32.37 -10.31
C TYR A 34 17.73 32.62 -10.55
N LEU A 35 18.24 33.77 -10.11
CA LEU A 35 19.64 34.17 -10.30
C LEU A 35 20.62 33.16 -9.70
N LEU A 36 20.37 32.71 -8.47
CA LEU A 36 21.25 31.78 -7.76
C LEU A 36 21.16 30.36 -8.33
N SER A 37 19.99 29.97 -8.86
CA SER A 37 19.79 28.65 -9.46
C SER A 37 20.45 28.53 -10.83
N GLN A 38 20.60 29.63 -11.59
CA GLN A 38 21.35 29.62 -12.86
C GLN A 38 22.81 29.19 -12.69
N ALA A 39 23.43 29.56 -11.57
CA ALA A 39 24.82 29.19 -11.27
C ALA A 39 25.02 27.69 -10.97
N LYS A 40 23.97 26.98 -10.54
CA LYS A 40 24.03 25.53 -10.23
C LYS A 40 23.53 24.66 -11.38
N THR A 41 22.42 25.03 -12.01
CA THR A 41 21.75 24.22 -13.04
C THR A 41 20.88 25.10 -13.94
N SER A 42 21.32 25.34 -15.19
CA SER A 42 20.61 26.20 -16.15
C SER A 42 19.17 25.75 -16.44
N HIS A 43 18.91 24.45 -16.45
CA HIS A 43 17.59 23.89 -16.78
C HIS A 43 16.56 23.96 -15.64
N HIS A 44 16.97 24.12 -14.37
CA HIS A 44 16.06 24.15 -13.22
C HIS A 44 15.80 25.54 -12.65
N ALA A 45 16.48 26.58 -13.13
CA ALA A 45 16.39 27.92 -12.54
C ALA A 45 14.99 28.54 -12.67
N LEU A 46 14.36 28.41 -13.83
CA LEU A 46 12.97 28.84 -14.06
C LEU A 46 12.01 28.04 -13.20
N ASP A 47 12.17 26.72 -13.14
CA ASP A 47 11.27 25.84 -12.39
C ASP A 47 11.36 26.09 -10.88
N ALA A 48 12.56 26.32 -10.36
CA ALA A 48 12.78 26.69 -8.95
C ALA A 48 12.09 28.01 -8.60
N ALA A 49 12.24 29.04 -9.44
CA ALA A 49 11.67 30.36 -9.21
C ALA A 49 10.13 30.37 -9.36
N ALA A 50 9.61 29.66 -10.37
CA ALA A 50 8.18 29.43 -10.54
C ALA A 50 7.59 28.67 -9.34
N THR A 51 8.28 27.62 -8.86
CA THR A 51 7.88 26.85 -7.68
C THR A 51 7.90 27.72 -6.42
N TYR A 52 8.86 28.62 -6.28
CA TYR A 52 8.88 29.59 -5.19
C TYR A 52 7.63 30.47 -5.21
N LEU A 53 7.33 31.10 -6.36
CA LEU A 53 6.17 31.98 -6.52
C LEU A 53 4.85 31.25 -6.22
N ALA A 54 4.66 30.05 -6.77
CA ALA A 54 3.46 29.24 -6.54
C ALA A 54 3.23 28.96 -5.05
N ARG A 55 4.31 28.80 -4.27
CA ARG A 55 4.24 28.52 -2.83
C ARG A 55 4.10 29.78 -1.98
N ALA A 56 4.69 30.88 -2.41
CA ALA A 56 4.67 32.15 -1.69
C ALA A 56 3.38 32.94 -1.91
N ALA A 57 2.73 32.79 -3.07
CA ALA A 57 1.53 33.53 -3.44
C ALA A 57 0.55 32.69 -4.29
N PRO A 58 0.05 31.56 -3.77
CA PRO A 58 -0.77 30.62 -4.56
C PRO A 58 -2.02 31.26 -5.15
N LEU A 59 -2.70 32.13 -4.40
CA LEU A 59 -3.92 32.81 -4.85
C LEU A 59 -3.69 33.76 -6.03
N VAL A 60 -2.56 34.47 -6.02
CA VAL A 60 -2.21 35.41 -7.10
C VAL A 60 -1.84 34.65 -8.37
N ILE A 61 -1.09 33.55 -8.23
CA ILE A 61 -0.67 32.75 -9.39
C ILE A 61 -1.88 32.13 -10.11
N VAL A 62 -2.87 31.64 -9.35
CA VAL A 62 -4.13 31.11 -9.93
C VAL A 62 -4.94 32.18 -10.67
N GLN A 63 -4.80 33.45 -10.29
CA GLN A 63 -5.57 34.55 -10.86
C GLN A 63 -4.91 35.17 -12.10
N VAL A 64 -3.58 35.16 -12.18
CA VAL A 64 -2.83 36.00 -13.13
C VAL A 64 -2.17 35.21 -14.26
N ALA A 65 -2.07 33.88 -14.17
CA ALA A 65 -1.39 33.07 -15.19
C ALA A 65 -1.97 31.67 -15.37
N VAL A 66 -1.78 31.12 -16.58
CA VAL A 66 -2.11 29.72 -16.92
C VAL A 66 -1.22 28.74 -16.14
N SER A 67 0.05 29.11 -15.91
CA SER A 67 0.98 28.35 -15.07
C SER A 67 1.87 29.24 -14.21
N ALA A 68 2.47 28.66 -13.17
CA ALA A 68 3.46 29.35 -12.33
C ALA A 68 4.71 29.79 -13.12
N LYS A 69 5.02 29.10 -14.22
CA LYS A 69 6.14 29.41 -15.10
C LYS A 69 5.84 30.66 -15.92
N ASP A 70 4.66 30.71 -16.54
CA ASP A 70 4.20 31.89 -17.28
C ASP A 70 4.11 33.12 -16.36
N ALA A 71 3.68 32.91 -15.11
CA ALA A 71 3.67 33.96 -14.11
C ALA A 71 5.07 34.49 -13.79
N PHE A 72 6.06 33.60 -13.64
CA PHE A 72 7.43 34.00 -13.40
C PHE A 72 8.03 34.69 -14.62
N ASP A 73 7.78 34.20 -15.84
CA ASP A 73 8.30 34.78 -17.08
C ASP A 73 7.76 36.20 -17.30
N ALA A 74 6.46 36.43 -17.03
CA ALA A 74 5.86 37.76 -17.09
C ALA A 74 6.37 38.69 -15.96
N LEU A 75 6.62 38.17 -14.76
CA LEU A 75 7.26 38.92 -13.68
C LEU A 75 8.70 39.31 -14.06
N PHE A 76 9.45 38.38 -14.64
CA PHE A 76 10.83 38.60 -15.06
C PHE A 76 10.91 39.64 -16.17
N ALA A 77 10.05 39.54 -17.19
CA ALA A 77 9.97 40.49 -18.29
C ALA A 77 9.60 41.92 -17.85
N SER A 78 8.81 42.05 -16.77
CA SER A 78 8.42 43.35 -16.21
C SER A 78 9.40 43.88 -15.14
N THR A 79 10.46 43.14 -14.82
CA THR A 79 11.45 43.53 -13.81
C THR A 79 12.49 44.49 -14.40
N SER A 80 12.78 45.60 -13.70
CA SER A 80 13.77 46.57 -14.16
C SER A 80 15.21 46.01 -14.09
N ALA A 81 16.03 46.36 -15.09
CA ALA A 81 17.45 45.98 -15.14
C ALA A 81 18.24 46.46 -13.90
N ALA A 82 17.88 47.62 -13.35
CA ALA A 82 18.50 48.15 -12.13
C ALA A 82 18.22 47.28 -10.89
N LEU A 83 17.01 46.71 -10.78
CA LEU A 83 16.68 45.79 -9.69
C LEU A 83 17.44 44.47 -9.84
N MET A 84 17.51 43.93 -11.05
CA MET A 84 18.27 42.71 -11.35
C MET A 84 19.75 42.87 -11.02
N ALA A 85 20.38 43.97 -11.48
CA ALA A 85 21.77 44.26 -11.16
C ALA A 85 22.02 44.34 -9.66
N ARG A 86 21.16 45.04 -8.91
CA ARG A 86 21.30 45.16 -7.45
C ARG A 86 21.18 43.83 -6.73
N LEU A 87 20.24 42.98 -7.14
CA LEU A 87 20.06 41.64 -6.54
C LEU A 87 21.24 40.71 -6.86
N SER A 88 21.88 40.87 -8.01
CA SER A 88 23.08 40.12 -8.37
C SER A 88 24.34 40.59 -7.62
N THR A 89 24.47 41.89 -7.33
CA THR A 89 25.72 42.45 -6.76
C THR A 89 25.72 42.53 -5.23
N ASP A 90 24.61 42.93 -4.61
CA ASP A 90 24.53 43.14 -3.15
C ASP A 90 23.12 42.83 -2.62
N PRO A 91 22.73 41.54 -2.61
CA PRO A 91 21.44 41.14 -2.06
C PRO A 91 21.43 41.25 -0.53
N PRO A 92 20.32 41.71 0.09
CA PRO A 92 20.20 41.74 1.54
C PRO A 92 20.44 40.34 2.15
N ALA A 93 21.31 40.22 3.16
CA ALA A 93 21.72 38.92 3.70
C ALA A 93 20.56 38.03 4.18
N SER A 94 19.49 38.62 4.72
CA SER A 94 18.29 37.89 5.14
C SER A 94 17.47 37.36 3.96
N GLU A 95 17.47 38.07 2.84
CA GLU A 95 16.82 37.68 1.60
C GLU A 95 17.66 36.61 0.87
N LEU A 96 18.98 36.79 0.82
CA LEU A 96 19.93 35.82 0.28
C LEU A 96 19.83 34.47 1.02
N TYR A 97 19.81 34.49 2.35
CA TYR A 97 19.64 33.30 3.18
C TYR A 97 18.35 32.53 2.82
N ARG A 98 17.21 33.23 2.72
CA ARG A 98 15.92 32.59 2.42
C ARG A 98 15.88 31.98 1.02
N ALA A 99 16.46 32.66 0.04
CA ALA A 99 16.56 32.14 -1.32
C ALA A 99 17.44 30.88 -1.37
N CYS A 100 18.60 30.90 -0.72
CA CYS A 100 19.49 29.74 -0.65
C CYS A 100 18.86 28.56 0.11
N ASP A 101 18.22 28.81 1.26
CA ASP A 101 17.51 27.77 2.03
C ASP A 101 16.38 27.14 1.18
N PHE A 102 15.67 27.94 0.38
CA PHE A 102 14.68 27.42 -0.55
C PHE A 102 15.30 26.58 -1.66
N ILE A 103 16.38 27.04 -2.31
CA ILE A 103 17.08 26.31 -3.38
C ILE A 103 17.55 24.95 -2.88
N ILE A 104 18.22 24.90 -1.72
CA ILE A 104 18.67 23.65 -1.10
C ILE A 104 17.48 22.71 -0.90
N GLN A 105 16.36 23.21 -0.38
CA GLN A 105 15.17 22.39 -0.18
C GLN A 105 14.52 21.93 -1.48
N TYR A 106 14.47 22.77 -2.53
CA TYR A 106 13.93 22.42 -3.84
C TYR A 106 14.75 21.31 -4.50
N LEU A 107 16.07 21.48 -4.56
CA LEU A 107 16.99 20.49 -5.13
C LEU A 107 16.99 19.19 -4.31
N LEU A 108 16.92 19.30 -2.98
CA LEU A 108 16.79 18.14 -2.11
C LEU A 108 15.47 17.40 -2.31
N HIS A 109 14.36 18.12 -2.52
CA HIS A 109 13.08 17.52 -2.83
C HIS A 109 13.11 16.75 -4.16
N ASP A 110 13.66 17.37 -5.20
CA ASP A 110 13.78 16.73 -6.52
C ASP A 110 14.67 15.48 -6.48
N TRP A 111 15.81 15.58 -5.79
CA TRP A 111 16.67 14.42 -5.54
C TRP A 111 15.96 13.31 -4.75
N VAL A 112 15.25 13.64 -3.67
CA VAL A 112 14.48 12.65 -2.89
C VAL A 112 13.39 12.00 -3.74
N ARG A 113 12.74 12.75 -4.62
CA ARG A 113 11.74 12.21 -5.55
C ARG A 113 12.37 11.20 -6.50
N SER A 114 13.49 11.53 -7.14
CA SER A 114 14.23 10.60 -8.00
C SER A 114 14.66 9.34 -7.22
N GLN A 115 15.22 9.50 -6.01
CA GLN A 115 15.55 8.35 -5.14
C GLN A 115 14.35 7.45 -4.85
N ASN A 116 13.20 8.03 -4.52
CA ASN A 116 12.00 7.26 -4.18
C ASN A 116 11.35 6.59 -5.41
N VAL A 117 11.33 7.27 -6.55
CA VAL A 117 10.55 6.86 -7.74
C VAL A 117 11.38 6.01 -8.70
N GLU A 118 12.62 6.43 -8.97
CA GLU A 118 13.47 5.78 -9.99
C GLU A 118 14.30 4.66 -9.35
N TYR A 119 14.85 4.91 -8.17
CA TYR A 119 15.77 3.97 -7.52
C TYR A 119 15.12 3.12 -6.42
N GLY A 120 13.89 3.45 -6.00
CA GLY A 120 13.20 2.73 -4.92
C GLY A 120 13.90 2.84 -3.56
N VAL A 121 14.66 3.90 -3.32
CA VAL A 121 15.44 4.13 -2.10
C VAL A 121 14.78 5.22 -1.26
N ALA A 122 14.48 4.92 0.01
CA ALA A 122 14.12 5.93 1.01
C ALA A 122 15.41 6.50 1.65
N PRO A 123 15.84 7.73 1.35
CA PRO A 123 17.13 8.21 1.82
C PRO A 123 17.19 8.39 3.33
N THR A 124 18.28 7.94 3.93
CA THR A 124 18.55 8.09 5.36
C THR A 124 18.83 9.56 5.73
N ARG A 125 18.80 9.88 7.03
CA ARG A 125 19.21 11.20 7.54
C ARG A 125 20.60 11.61 7.03
N GLN A 126 21.58 10.70 7.08
CA GLN A 126 22.95 11.01 6.70
C GLN A 126 23.06 11.32 5.21
N GLN A 127 22.36 10.56 4.36
CA GLN A 127 22.31 10.83 2.92
C GLN A 127 21.64 12.17 2.62
N LEU A 128 20.51 12.49 3.26
CA LEU A 128 19.83 13.78 3.10
C LEU A 128 20.72 14.96 3.49
N VAL A 129 21.45 14.84 4.61
CA VAL A 129 22.35 15.89 5.09
C VAL A 129 23.55 16.07 4.15
N ARG A 130 24.17 14.96 3.74
CA ARG A 130 25.27 14.99 2.76
C ARG A 130 24.82 15.64 1.47
N GLN A 131 23.65 15.28 0.96
CA GLN A 131 23.14 15.83 -0.28
C GLN A 131 22.78 17.32 -0.15
N ALA A 132 22.18 17.74 0.96
CA ALA A 132 21.86 19.15 1.20
C ALA A 132 23.11 20.04 1.21
N LEU A 133 24.23 19.56 1.77
CA LEU A 133 25.50 20.29 1.75
C LEU A 133 26.04 20.50 0.33
N LEU A 134 25.87 19.51 -0.58
CA LEU A 134 26.27 19.66 -1.98
C LEU A 134 25.43 20.70 -2.75
N PHE A 135 24.21 20.96 -2.28
CA PHE A 135 23.28 21.93 -2.87
C PHE A 135 23.43 23.35 -2.31
N VAL A 136 24.33 23.58 -1.36
CA VAL A 136 24.67 24.93 -0.91
C VAL A 136 25.30 25.68 -2.10
N PRO A 137 24.79 26.88 -2.47
CA PRO A 137 25.41 27.70 -3.52
C PRO A 137 26.83 28.13 -3.16
N ASP A 138 27.70 28.15 -4.17
CA ASP A 138 29.10 28.58 -4.00
C ASP A 138 29.21 30.12 -3.99
N GLY A 139 30.26 30.65 -3.37
CA GLY A 139 30.53 32.10 -3.36
C GLY A 139 29.61 32.94 -2.45
N LEU A 140 29.00 32.32 -1.44
CA LEU A 140 28.16 33.04 -0.47
C LEU A 140 29.00 33.81 0.55
N PRO A 141 28.49 34.93 1.11
CA PRO A 141 29.10 35.56 2.27
C PRO A 141 29.17 34.59 3.44
N GLU A 142 30.32 34.55 4.13
CA GLU A 142 30.61 33.59 5.20
C GLU A 142 29.50 33.52 6.28
N ALA A 143 28.95 34.67 6.67
CA ALA A 143 27.85 34.73 7.65
C ALA A 143 26.57 34.02 7.18
N VAL A 144 26.27 34.05 5.89
CA VAL A 144 25.10 33.38 5.29
C VAL A 144 25.37 31.89 5.15
N GLU A 145 26.55 31.52 4.65
CA GLU A 145 26.97 30.13 4.50
C GLU A 145 26.99 29.39 5.84
N ASN A 146 27.66 29.95 6.86
CA ASN A 146 27.71 29.39 8.20
C ASN A 146 26.32 29.16 8.77
N ARG A 147 25.39 30.11 8.55
CA ARG A 147 24.02 29.99 9.01
C ARG A 147 23.24 28.89 8.27
N LEU A 148 23.43 28.74 6.96
CA LEU A 148 22.82 27.70 6.15
C LEU A 148 23.33 26.31 6.53
N CYS A 149 24.63 26.20 6.83
CA CYS A 149 25.31 24.94 7.10
C CYS A 149 25.20 24.49 8.56
N LEU A 150 24.91 25.40 9.49
CA LEU A 150 24.77 25.11 10.93
C LEU A 150 23.85 23.91 11.24
N PRO A 151 22.67 23.74 10.59
CA PRO A 151 21.81 22.59 10.85
C PRO A 151 22.40 21.25 10.39
N PHE A 152 23.33 21.27 9.43
CA PHE A 152 23.94 20.09 8.83
C PHE A 152 25.21 19.65 9.56
N TYR A 153 26.06 20.59 9.97
CA TYR A 153 27.25 20.30 10.77
C TYR A 153 26.94 20.04 12.25
N GLY A 154 25.77 20.46 12.73
CA GLY A 154 25.31 20.16 14.08
C GLY A 154 25.03 18.68 14.32
N GLY A 155 24.87 18.32 15.59
CA GLY A 155 24.52 16.95 15.99
C GLY A 155 23.14 16.48 15.51
N PRO A 156 22.80 15.18 15.72
CA PRO A 156 21.53 14.59 15.28
C PRO A 156 20.26 15.39 15.63
N PRO A 157 20.14 16.08 16.79
CA PRO A 157 18.98 16.91 17.09
C PRO A 157 18.76 18.05 16.08
N SER A 158 19.82 18.77 15.72
CA SER A 158 19.77 19.92 14.79
C SER A 158 19.35 19.47 13.39
N GLN A 159 19.99 18.42 12.89
CA GLN A 159 19.67 17.81 11.59
C GLN A 159 18.22 17.32 11.54
N ARG A 160 17.73 16.68 12.60
CA ARG A 160 16.32 16.24 12.68
C ARG A 160 15.34 17.41 12.68
N ALA A 161 15.67 18.51 13.34
CA ALA A 161 14.84 19.72 13.36
C ALA A 161 14.73 20.33 11.95
N TYR A 162 15.85 20.45 11.24
CA TYR A 162 15.87 20.90 9.85
C TYR A 162 15.03 19.98 8.94
N LEU A 163 15.32 18.67 8.95
CA LEU A 163 14.63 17.70 8.10
C LEU A 163 13.13 17.60 8.41
N ARG A 164 12.70 17.89 9.64
CA ARG A 164 11.28 17.97 9.99
C ARG A 164 10.60 19.16 9.29
N ARG A 165 11.25 20.32 9.25
CA ARG A 165 10.73 21.51 8.53
C ARG A 165 10.69 21.25 7.03
N PHE A 166 11.76 20.71 6.47
CA PHE A 166 11.83 20.30 5.06
C PHE A 166 10.67 19.35 4.71
N ARG A 167 10.50 18.25 5.44
CA ARG A 167 9.40 17.30 5.19
C ARG A 167 8.03 17.97 5.30
N LYS A 168 7.81 18.83 6.30
CA LYS A 168 6.55 19.57 6.43
C LYS A 168 6.31 20.50 5.23
N ALA A 169 7.34 21.19 4.76
CA ALA A 169 7.24 22.11 3.63
C ALA A 169 6.94 21.37 2.31
N TRP A 170 7.51 20.18 2.12
CA TRP A 170 7.42 19.41 0.87
C TRP A 170 6.51 18.19 0.96
N ASN A 171 5.55 18.20 1.89
CA ASN A 171 4.58 17.13 2.11
C ASN A 171 5.21 15.72 2.26
N GLY A 172 6.42 15.65 2.80
CA GLY A 172 7.15 14.42 3.07
C GLY A 172 6.84 13.84 4.45
N ARG A 173 7.13 12.54 4.61
CA ARG A 173 7.01 11.82 5.91
C ARG A 173 8.20 10.92 6.16
N ILE A 174 8.42 10.57 7.43
CA ILE A 174 9.32 9.47 7.78
C ILE A 174 8.56 8.16 7.55
N GLY A 175 9.16 7.23 6.82
CA GLY A 175 8.58 5.93 6.56
C GLY A 175 9.47 5.08 5.66
N THR A 176 9.02 3.87 5.40
CA THR A 176 9.61 2.97 4.40
C THR A 176 8.85 3.10 3.10
N LEU A 177 9.55 2.91 1.97
CA LEU A 177 8.87 2.70 0.70
C LEU A 177 8.16 1.34 0.74
N PRO A 178 6.95 1.23 0.16
CA PRO A 178 6.29 -0.05 0.04
C PRO A 178 7.15 -0.95 -0.87
N VAL A 179 7.50 -2.14 -0.37
CA VAL A 179 8.07 -3.20 -1.22
C VAL A 179 6.94 -3.68 -2.11
N THR A 180 6.85 -3.10 -3.29
CA THR A 180 5.96 -3.55 -4.34
C THR A 180 6.85 -4.32 -5.29
N ALA A 181 6.71 -5.64 -5.36
CA ALA A 181 7.22 -6.37 -6.52
C ALA A 181 6.38 -5.88 -7.70
N SER A 182 6.74 -4.74 -8.30
CA SER A 182 5.98 -4.18 -9.40
C SER A 182 6.27 -5.07 -10.60
N LEU A 183 5.42 -6.08 -10.79
CA LEU A 183 5.22 -6.67 -12.10
C LEU A 183 5.05 -5.52 -13.09
N PRO A 184 5.79 -5.50 -14.20
CA PRO A 184 5.56 -4.51 -15.24
C PRO A 184 4.08 -4.49 -15.60
N ILE A 185 3.51 -3.29 -15.78
CA ILE A 185 2.05 -3.13 -15.89
C ILE A 185 1.45 -4.00 -16.99
N HIS A 186 2.11 -4.10 -18.15
CA HIS A 186 1.67 -4.95 -19.25
C HIS A 186 1.58 -6.43 -18.86
N VAL A 187 2.53 -6.94 -18.06
CA VAL A 187 2.50 -8.33 -17.54
C VAL A 187 1.33 -8.52 -16.58
N LEU A 188 1.05 -7.53 -15.73
CA LEU A 188 -0.10 -7.58 -14.83
C LEU A 188 -1.43 -7.57 -15.60
N GLN A 189 -1.53 -6.76 -16.66
CA GLN A 189 -2.69 -6.70 -17.55
C GLN A 189 -2.91 -8.02 -18.31
N GLU A 190 -1.84 -8.64 -18.85
CA GLU A 190 -1.91 -9.95 -19.50
C GLU A 190 -2.36 -11.06 -18.54
N LYS A 191 -1.83 -11.03 -17.31
CA LYS A 191 -2.25 -11.93 -16.23
C LYS A 191 -3.73 -11.76 -15.89
N ALA A 192 -4.18 -10.51 -15.71
CA ALA A 192 -5.58 -10.21 -15.43
C ALA A 192 -6.48 -10.65 -16.58
N TYR A 193 -6.10 -10.40 -17.83
CA TYR A 193 -6.84 -10.83 -19.02
C TYR A 193 -7.02 -12.36 -19.04
N SER A 194 -5.93 -13.11 -18.87
CA SER A 194 -5.97 -14.58 -18.86
C SER A 194 -6.79 -15.13 -17.68
N PHE A 195 -6.68 -14.51 -16.50
CA PHE A 195 -7.49 -14.86 -15.33
C PHE A 195 -8.98 -14.62 -15.55
N TYR A 196 -9.36 -13.44 -16.05
CA TYR A 196 -10.76 -13.12 -16.33
C TYR A 196 -11.37 -14.01 -17.41
N ARG A 197 -10.59 -14.36 -18.44
CA ARG A 197 -11.00 -15.32 -19.46
C ARG A 197 -11.37 -16.67 -18.84
N TRP A 198 -10.55 -17.15 -17.90
CA TRP A 198 -10.81 -18.38 -17.14
C TRP A 198 -12.00 -18.23 -16.19
N ALA A 199 -12.08 -17.14 -15.44
CA ALA A 199 -13.18 -16.86 -14.52
C ALA A 199 -14.53 -16.79 -15.25
N ASN A 200 -14.56 -16.25 -16.46
CA ASN A 200 -15.76 -16.15 -17.29
C ASN A 200 -16.27 -17.51 -17.80
N CYS A 201 -15.50 -18.61 -17.63
CA CYS A 201 -16.00 -19.97 -17.85
C CYS A 201 -16.81 -20.52 -16.69
N ILE A 202 -16.71 -19.92 -15.50
CA ILE A 202 -17.41 -20.42 -14.32
C ILE A 202 -18.90 -20.11 -14.48
N PRO A 203 -19.79 -21.11 -14.38
CA PRO A 203 -21.22 -20.88 -14.48
C PRO A 203 -21.70 -19.88 -13.42
N PRO A 204 -22.66 -18.99 -13.74
CA PRO A 204 -23.16 -18.00 -12.78
C PRO A 204 -23.77 -18.61 -11.50
N ASP A 205 -24.30 -19.83 -11.58
CA ASP A 205 -24.95 -20.53 -10.46
C ASP A 205 -23.94 -21.27 -9.55
N ASN A 206 -22.66 -21.28 -9.93
CA ASN A 206 -21.61 -21.95 -9.20
C ASN A 206 -21.24 -21.16 -7.94
N ILE A 207 -21.10 -21.85 -6.80
CA ILE A 207 -20.65 -21.22 -5.56
C ILE A 207 -19.13 -20.98 -5.68
N LEU A 208 -18.69 -19.73 -5.58
CA LEU A 208 -17.27 -19.39 -5.61
C LEU A 208 -16.78 -19.12 -4.19
N VAL A 209 -15.82 -19.92 -3.73
CA VAL A 209 -15.17 -19.76 -2.44
C VAL A 209 -13.77 -19.23 -2.66
N ASN A 210 -13.43 -18.06 -2.12
CA ASN A 210 -12.04 -17.61 -2.04
C ASN A 210 -11.42 -18.07 -0.73
N MET A 211 -10.24 -18.69 -0.81
CA MET A 211 -9.41 -19.08 0.31
C MET A 211 -8.02 -18.46 0.19
N ASP A 212 -7.49 -17.98 1.31
CA ASP A 212 -6.13 -17.45 1.40
C ASP A 212 -5.63 -17.43 2.86
N GLU A 213 -4.32 -17.29 3.04
CA GLU A 213 -3.69 -17.13 4.34
C GLU A 213 -3.49 -15.67 4.74
N CYS A 214 -3.65 -15.38 6.03
CA CYS A 214 -3.04 -14.20 6.62
C CYS A 214 -2.29 -14.49 7.92
N SER A 215 -1.18 -13.76 8.11
CA SER A 215 -0.42 -13.82 9.36
C SER A 215 -1.14 -13.05 10.46
N LEU A 216 -1.40 -13.75 11.57
CA LEU A 216 -1.94 -13.19 12.81
C LEU A 216 -0.81 -12.97 13.82
N ALA A 217 -0.65 -11.72 14.26
CA ALA A 217 0.28 -11.40 15.33
C ALA A 217 -0.31 -11.78 16.69
N VAL A 218 0.48 -12.47 17.52
CA VAL A 218 0.06 -12.80 18.90
C VAL A 218 0.01 -11.52 19.75
N HIS A 219 0.92 -10.58 19.48
CA HIS A 219 0.84 -9.22 20.00
C HIS A 219 0.58 -8.25 18.84
N VAL A 220 -0.54 -7.53 18.93
CA VAL A 220 -0.90 -6.54 17.90
C VAL A 220 -0.20 -5.21 18.19
N GLU A 221 0.62 -4.77 17.25
CA GLU A 221 1.34 -3.49 17.30
C GLU A 221 0.55 -2.34 16.64
N GLY A 222 0.99 -1.11 16.89
CA GLY A 222 0.47 0.08 16.19
C GLY A 222 -0.88 0.58 16.69
N CYS A 223 -1.32 0.18 17.89
CA CYS A 223 -2.48 0.76 18.57
C CYS A 223 -2.31 2.29 18.65
N ARG A 224 -3.33 3.03 18.24
CA ARG A 224 -3.40 4.50 18.36
C ARG A 224 -4.38 4.86 19.45
N GLY A 225 -4.01 5.83 20.29
CA GLY A 225 -4.86 6.32 21.37
C GLY A 225 -4.29 7.59 21.99
N THR A 226 -5.00 8.11 22.98
CA THR A 226 -4.59 9.31 23.72
C THR A 226 -3.43 8.96 24.67
N VAL A 227 -2.33 9.72 24.59
CA VAL A 227 -1.15 9.54 25.46
C VAL A 227 -0.92 10.84 26.24
N LEU A 228 -0.83 10.73 27.57
CA LEU A 228 -0.52 11.87 28.44
C LEU A 228 0.95 12.25 28.32
N ARG A 229 1.25 13.54 28.08
CA ARG A 229 2.63 14.05 27.90
C ARG A 229 3.50 13.92 29.15
N SER A 230 2.90 13.89 30.34
CA SER A 230 3.58 13.85 31.63
C SER A 230 4.05 12.45 32.05
N VAL A 231 3.64 11.39 31.35
CA VAL A 231 3.88 9.99 31.77
C VAL A 231 4.70 9.26 30.72
N ARG A 232 5.80 8.61 31.15
CA ARG A 232 6.54 7.66 30.31
C ARG A 232 5.96 6.26 30.52
N GLY A 233 5.13 5.81 29.59
CA GLY A 233 4.62 4.44 29.54
C GLY A 233 5.35 3.59 28.50
N ALA A 234 5.39 2.28 28.71
CA ALA A 234 5.88 1.31 27.73
C ALA A 234 4.87 0.17 27.58
N VAL A 235 4.80 -0.40 26.36
CA VAL A 235 3.94 -1.56 26.11
C VAL A 235 4.55 -2.79 26.80
N ARG A 236 3.81 -3.38 27.73
CA ARG A 236 4.18 -4.66 28.35
C ARG A 236 3.91 -5.81 27.39
N ALA A 237 4.97 -6.46 26.93
CA ALA A 237 4.97 -7.73 26.20
C ALA A 237 6.40 -8.28 26.10
N SER A 238 6.56 -9.60 26.15
CA SER A 238 7.86 -10.22 25.91
C SER A 238 8.28 -10.10 24.43
N LEU A 239 9.58 -10.08 24.16
CA LEU A 239 10.11 -10.11 22.78
C LEU A 239 9.64 -11.34 22.00
N SER A 240 9.50 -12.49 22.68
CA SER A 240 8.95 -13.72 22.11
C SER A 240 7.51 -13.51 21.64
N THR A 241 6.67 -12.91 22.48
CA THR A 241 5.26 -12.62 22.17
C THR A 241 5.12 -11.62 21.02
N GLN A 242 5.95 -10.57 20.99
CA GLN A 242 5.95 -9.57 19.90
C GLN A 242 6.30 -10.18 18.53
N ARG A 243 7.22 -11.15 18.53
CA ARG A 243 7.69 -11.83 17.31
C ARG A 243 6.80 -13.00 16.91
N SER A 244 5.94 -13.50 17.79
CA SER A 244 5.13 -14.66 17.51
C SER A 244 4.02 -14.37 16.50
N ARG A 245 3.88 -15.27 15.54
CA ARG A 245 2.90 -15.23 14.46
C ARG A 245 2.23 -16.60 14.30
N MET A 246 0.94 -16.57 14.04
CA MET A 246 0.15 -17.72 13.60
C MET A 246 -0.39 -17.44 12.19
N THR A 247 -0.88 -18.48 11.53
CA THR A 247 -1.49 -18.34 10.20
C THR A 247 -2.98 -18.63 10.30
N LEU A 248 -3.81 -17.75 9.76
CA LEU A 248 -5.23 -17.98 9.55
C LEU A 248 -5.44 -18.37 8.09
N LEU A 249 -5.91 -19.59 7.84
CA LEU A 249 -6.57 -19.98 6.60
C LEU A 249 -8.00 -19.46 6.65
N ALA A 250 -8.27 -18.42 5.89
CA ALA A 250 -9.56 -17.77 5.83
C ALA A 250 -10.32 -18.16 4.57
N SER A 251 -11.64 -18.23 4.67
CA SER A 251 -12.50 -18.51 3.52
C SER A 251 -13.69 -17.57 3.47
N VAL A 252 -14.11 -17.15 2.28
CA VAL A 252 -15.38 -16.44 2.04
C VAL A 252 -16.00 -16.91 0.73
N SER A 253 -17.32 -16.77 0.60
CA SER A 253 -18.12 -17.23 -0.54
C SER A 253 -18.89 -16.08 -1.18
N THR A 254 -19.23 -16.24 -2.46
CA THR A 254 -20.27 -15.45 -3.14
C THR A 254 -21.67 -15.73 -2.60
N ASP A 255 -21.88 -16.88 -1.96
CA ASP A 255 -23.12 -17.21 -1.24
C ASP A 255 -22.99 -16.84 0.23
N PHE A 256 -23.73 -15.80 0.65
CA PHE A 256 -23.73 -15.30 2.02
C PHE A 256 -24.10 -16.38 3.05
N GLY A 257 -25.06 -17.26 2.74
CA GLY A 257 -25.49 -18.29 3.68
C GLY A 257 -24.40 -19.32 3.96
N PHE A 258 -23.50 -19.56 2.99
CA PHE A 258 -22.41 -20.49 3.14
C PHE A 258 -21.28 -19.95 4.04
N ASN A 259 -21.11 -18.63 4.15
CA ASN A 259 -20.06 -18.00 4.96
C ASN A 259 -20.11 -18.41 6.44
N ALA A 260 -21.30 -18.68 6.97
CA ALA A 260 -21.50 -19.06 8.36
C ALA A 260 -20.82 -20.39 8.74
N ILE A 261 -20.70 -21.31 7.78
CA ILE A 261 -20.13 -22.64 8.01
C ILE A 261 -18.83 -22.87 7.25
N LEU A 262 -18.33 -21.86 6.52
CA LEU A 262 -17.08 -22.00 5.77
C LEU A 262 -15.90 -22.28 6.72
N PRO A 263 -14.90 -23.08 6.29
CA PRO A 263 -13.76 -23.38 7.13
C PRO A 263 -12.93 -22.12 7.44
N GLN A 264 -12.81 -21.80 8.73
CA GLN A 264 -11.87 -20.82 9.25
C GLN A 264 -10.89 -21.53 10.17
N VAL A 265 -9.60 -21.52 9.85
CA VAL A 265 -8.62 -22.37 10.53
C VAL A 265 -7.37 -21.59 10.93
N ILE A 266 -7.01 -21.62 12.21
CA ILE A 266 -5.68 -21.20 12.68
C ILE A 266 -4.73 -22.39 12.61
N ILE A 267 -3.61 -22.22 11.90
CA ILE A 267 -2.44 -23.08 12.02
C ILE A 267 -1.54 -22.50 13.11
N ALA A 268 -1.42 -23.25 14.20
CA ALA A 268 -0.65 -22.88 15.37
C ALA A 268 0.56 -23.78 15.58
N ASN A 269 1.65 -23.19 16.10
CA ASN A 269 2.83 -23.96 16.50
C ASN A 269 2.51 -24.80 17.75
N LYS A 270 2.80 -26.11 17.68
CA LYS A 270 2.59 -27.07 18.77
C LYS A 270 3.26 -26.72 20.10
N THR A 271 4.34 -25.92 20.09
CA THR A 271 5.03 -25.45 21.29
C THR A 271 4.24 -24.36 22.01
N GLN A 272 3.58 -23.46 21.27
CA GLN A 272 2.76 -22.40 21.82
C GLN A 272 1.34 -22.87 22.17
N PHE A 273 0.88 -23.94 21.51
CA PHE A 273 -0.43 -24.56 21.72
C PHE A 273 -0.25 -26.03 22.15
N PRO A 274 0.04 -26.29 23.45
CA PRO A 274 0.16 -27.66 23.94
C PRO A 274 -1.20 -28.36 24.00
N ILE A 275 -1.22 -29.71 23.93
CA ILE A 275 -2.45 -30.52 23.93
C ILE A 275 -3.33 -30.19 25.14
N LYS A 276 -2.73 -30.03 26.33
CA LYS A 276 -3.48 -29.72 27.56
C LYS A 276 -4.27 -28.42 27.44
N PHE A 277 -3.66 -27.39 26.84
CA PHE A 277 -4.34 -26.12 26.58
C PHE A 277 -5.48 -26.28 25.58
N MET A 278 -5.26 -27.04 24.49
CA MET A 278 -6.32 -27.31 23.51
C MET A 278 -7.54 -27.99 24.12
N LYS A 279 -7.32 -28.96 25.02
CA LYS A 279 -8.40 -29.68 25.72
C LYS A 279 -9.15 -28.81 26.72
N SER A 280 -8.55 -27.72 27.19
CA SER A 280 -9.17 -26.77 28.11
C SER A 280 -9.84 -25.59 27.39
N LEU A 281 -9.79 -25.53 26.05
CA LEU A 281 -10.41 -24.44 25.31
C LEU A 281 -11.93 -24.55 25.37
N ASP A 282 -12.56 -23.39 25.49
CA ASP A 282 -14.00 -23.24 25.38
C ASP A 282 -14.47 -23.71 23.99
N PRO A 283 -15.40 -24.68 23.93
CA PRO A 283 -15.97 -25.16 22.67
C PRO A 283 -16.52 -24.03 21.79
N ALA A 284 -17.08 -22.97 22.39
CA ALA A 284 -17.61 -21.83 21.64
C ALA A 284 -16.54 -21.10 20.79
N ILE A 285 -15.27 -21.20 21.16
CA ILE A 285 -14.14 -20.69 20.34
C ILE A 285 -13.89 -21.64 19.18
N THR A 286 -13.77 -22.94 19.48
CA THR A 286 -13.36 -23.95 18.48
C THR A 286 -14.43 -24.27 17.46
N ASP A 287 -15.70 -24.02 17.78
CA ASP A 287 -16.83 -24.14 16.85
C ASP A 287 -16.79 -23.04 15.79
N ARG A 288 -16.35 -21.83 16.17
CA ARG A 288 -16.22 -20.67 15.26
C ARG A 288 -14.89 -20.67 14.50
N LEU A 289 -13.85 -21.20 15.12
CA LEU A 289 -12.48 -21.12 14.61
C LEU A 289 -11.71 -22.40 14.93
N LYS A 290 -11.49 -23.23 13.90
CA LYS A 290 -10.75 -24.47 14.08
C LYS A 290 -9.27 -24.17 14.31
N ILE A 291 -8.62 -24.97 15.14
CA ILE A 291 -7.21 -24.79 15.46
C ILE A 291 -6.46 -26.07 15.11
N TRP A 292 -5.60 -25.98 14.11
CA TRP A 292 -4.70 -27.06 13.71
C TRP A 292 -3.30 -26.83 14.26
N ARG A 293 -2.65 -27.93 14.65
CA ARG A 293 -1.34 -27.88 15.29
C ARG A 293 -0.28 -28.43 14.36
N GLY A 294 0.68 -27.58 14.01
CA GLY A 294 1.85 -27.92 13.21
C GLY A 294 3.15 -27.85 14.01
N ALA A 295 4.23 -28.40 13.45
CA ALA A 295 5.57 -28.15 13.97
C ALA A 295 5.96 -26.67 13.83
N THR A 296 5.50 -26.04 12.76
CA THR A 296 5.56 -24.60 12.51
C THR A 296 4.13 -24.06 12.35
N ALA A 297 3.99 -22.74 12.23
CA ALA A 297 2.70 -22.09 11.94
C ALA A 297 2.49 -21.85 10.43
N TRP A 298 3.26 -22.51 9.56
CA TRP A 298 3.15 -22.34 8.10
C TRP A 298 2.14 -23.32 7.51
N ASN A 299 1.46 -22.90 6.44
CA ASN A 299 0.63 -23.81 5.67
C ASN A 299 1.51 -24.82 4.90
N THR A 300 0.95 -26.01 4.65
CA THR A 300 1.60 -27.11 3.94
C THR A 300 0.60 -27.81 3.04
N ALA A 301 1.09 -28.60 2.07
CA ALA A 301 0.21 -29.40 1.20
C ALA A 301 -0.69 -30.37 2.01
N ALA A 302 -0.21 -30.88 3.15
CA ALA A 302 -1.00 -31.75 4.03
C ALA A 302 -2.16 -30.98 4.70
N PHE A 303 -1.90 -29.77 5.20
CA PHE A 303 -2.96 -28.91 5.74
C PHE A 303 -3.95 -28.49 4.66
N MET A 304 -3.49 -28.20 3.45
CA MET A 304 -4.37 -27.95 2.31
C MET A 304 -5.27 -29.13 1.99
N CYS A 305 -4.74 -30.36 1.98
CA CYS A 305 -5.58 -31.54 1.78
C CYS A 305 -6.64 -31.70 2.88
N SER A 306 -6.29 -31.45 4.15
CA SER A 306 -7.25 -31.43 5.26
C SER A 306 -8.30 -30.32 5.08
N TYR A 307 -7.89 -29.16 4.57
CA TYR A 307 -8.79 -28.04 4.29
C TYR A 307 -9.79 -28.41 3.19
N LEU A 308 -9.35 -29.02 2.10
CA LEU A 308 -10.24 -29.44 1.02
C LEU A 308 -11.30 -30.45 1.49
N ARG A 309 -10.91 -31.42 2.33
CA ARG A 309 -11.87 -32.37 2.93
C ARG A 309 -12.91 -31.66 3.76
N LEU A 310 -12.48 -30.75 4.64
CA LEU A 310 -13.38 -29.99 5.48
C LEU A 310 -14.30 -29.05 4.67
N LEU A 311 -13.77 -28.39 3.65
CA LEU A 311 -14.56 -27.57 2.73
C LEU A 311 -15.61 -28.41 2.03
N HIS A 312 -15.22 -29.59 1.53
CA HIS A 312 -16.12 -30.51 0.86
C HIS A 312 -17.23 -31.02 1.79
N GLU A 313 -16.89 -31.44 3.01
CA GLU A 313 -17.88 -31.85 4.03
C GLU A 313 -18.91 -30.73 4.30
N ASN A 314 -18.44 -29.50 4.49
CA ASN A 314 -19.31 -28.36 4.74
C ASN A 314 -20.17 -28.00 3.51
N TRP A 315 -19.60 -28.09 2.31
CA TRP A 315 -20.32 -27.87 1.06
C TRP A 315 -21.41 -28.92 0.81
N GLN A 316 -21.08 -30.20 0.98
CA GLN A 316 -22.04 -31.31 0.83
C GLN A 316 -23.20 -31.22 1.83
N SER A 317 -22.93 -30.73 3.04
CA SER A 317 -23.97 -30.51 4.06
C SER A 317 -24.87 -29.30 3.77
N TYR A 318 -24.42 -28.37 2.95
CA TYR A 318 -25.10 -27.10 2.70
C TYR A 318 -25.88 -27.08 1.38
N CYS A 319 -25.20 -27.37 0.27
CA CYS A 319 -25.79 -27.31 -1.05
C CYS A 319 -25.02 -28.20 -2.04
N PRO A 320 -25.22 -29.53 -2.00
CA PRO A 320 -24.50 -30.47 -2.88
C PRO A 320 -24.91 -30.34 -4.35
N GLU A 321 -26.07 -29.74 -4.64
CA GLU A 321 -26.60 -29.59 -5.99
C GLU A 321 -25.89 -28.50 -6.81
N LYS A 322 -25.33 -27.48 -6.14
CA LYS A 322 -24.59 -26.41 -6.79
C LYS A 322 -23.11 -26.76 -6.83
N PRO A 323 -22.46 -26.77 -8.00
CA PRO A 323 -21.03 -27.02 -8.05
C PRO A 323 -20.25 -25.88 -7.35
N LEU A 324 -19.07 -26.23 -6.84
CA LEU A 324 -18.21 -25.34 -6.06
C LEU A 324 -16.90 -25.10 -6.81
N THR A 325 -16.52 -23.82 -6.93
CA THR A 325 -15.22 -23.39 -7.40
C THR A 325 -14.43 -22.80 -6.25
N LEU A 326 -13.22 -23.31 -6.04
CA LEU A 326 -12.26 -22.80 -5.09
C LEU A 326 -11.28 -21.84 -5.78
N LEU A 327 -11.17 -20.63 -5.26
CA LEU A 327 -10.29 -19.57 -5.71
C LEU A 327 -9.14 -19.38 -4.71
N PHE A 328 -7.89 -19.60 -5.13
CA PHE A 328 -6.70 -19.35 -4.30
C PHE A 328 -5.50 -18.89 -5.14
N ASP A 329 -4.43 -18.45 -4.48
CA ASP A 329 -3.22 -17.95 -5.14
C ASP A 329 -2.24 -19.05 -5.58
N CYS A 330 -1.12 -18.62 -6.17
CA CYS A 330 -0.07 -19.51 -6.65
C CYS A 330 0.92 -20.00 -5.57
N ALA A 331 0.57 -20.01 -4.28
CA ALA A 331 1.48 -20.51 -3.26
C ALA A 331 1.88 -21.97 -3.51
N ALA A 332 3.12 -22.32 -3.19
CA ALA A 332 3.65 -23.66 -3.49
C ALA A 332 2.85 -24.80 -2.81
N CYS A 333 2.26 -24.53 -1.64
CA CYS A 333 1.41 -25.50 -0.96
C CYS A 333 0.03 -25.66 -1.60
N HIS A 334 -0.50 -24.64 -2.28
CA HIS A 334 -1.76 -24.70 -3.04
C HIS A 334 -1.58 -25.46 -4.34
N LEU A 335 -0.43 -25.24 -5.01
CA LEU A 335 -0.12 -25.83 -6.31
C LEU A 335 0.45 -27.25 -6.24
N HIS A 336 0.52 -27.86 -5.05
CA HIS A 336 1.06 -29.19 -4.87
C HIS A 336 0.19 -30.26 -5.55
N SER A 337 0.81 -31.28 -6.14
CA SER A 337 0.12 -32.32 -6.92
C SER A 337 -0.95 -33.05 -6.10
N THR A 338 -0.71 -33.33 -4.82
CA THR A 338 -1.70 -33.98 -3.94
C THR A 338 -2.94 -33.13 -3.70
N VAL A 339 -2.79 -31.80 -3.65
CA VAL A 339 -3.90 -30.86 -3.45
C VAL A 339 -4.76 -30.85 -4.71
N ARG A 340 -4.13 -30.78 -5.89
CA ARG A 340 -4.83 -30.89 -7.18
C ARG A 340 -5.59 -32.20 -7.32
N SER A 341 -4.90 -33.32 -7.11
CA SER A 341 -5.51 -34.65 -7.24
C SER A 341 -6.70 -34.81 -6.30
N LEU A 342 -6.59 -34.32 -5.07
CA LEU A 342 -7.70 -34.36 -4.12
C LEU A 342 -8.85 -33.43 -4.52
N ALA A 343 -8.58 -32.20 -4.98
CA ALA A 343 -9.60 -31.29 -5.46
C ALA A 343 -10.42 -31.94 -6.59
N LYS A 344 -9.74 -32.60 -7.55
CA LYS A 344 -10.38 -33.38 -8.62
C LYS A 344 -11.23 -34.53 -8.07
N THR A 345 -10.70 -35.34 -7.14
CA THR A 345 -11.45 -36.45 -6.53
C THR A 345 -12.70 -35.95 -5.78
N LEU A 346 -12.64 -34.78 -5.16
CA LEU A 346 -13.77 -34.17 -4.44
C LEU A 346 -14.73 -33.40 -5.36
N GLY A 347 -14.50 -33.39 -6.68
CA GLY A 347 -15.33 -32.68 -7.65
C GLY A 347 -15.26 -31.15 -7.54
N LEU A 348 -14.19 -30.60 -6.93
CA LEU A 348 -14.01 -29.16 -6.78
C LEU A 348 -13.39 -28.57 -8.04
N GLN A 349 -14.03 -27.55 -8.60
CA GLN A 349 -13.41 -26.72 -9.62
C GLN A 349 -12.39 -25.80 -8.95
N VAL A 350 -11.31 -25.46 -9.66
CA VAL A 350 -10.27 -24.57 -9.13
C VAL A 350 -10.02 -23.43 -10.11
N LEU A 351 -9.99 -22.22 -9.57
CA LEU A 351 -9.54 -21.02 -10.26
C LEU A 351 -8.31 -20.47 -9.53
N VAL A 352 -7.22 -20.26 -10.25
CA VAL A 352 -5.95 -19.80 -9.66
C VAL A 352 -5.76 -18.31 -9.91
N VAL A 353 -5.55 -17.54 -8.84
CA VAL A 353 -5.19 -16.12 -8.93
C VAL A 353 -3.75 -15.98 -9.45
N PRO A 354 -3.50 -15.10 -10.44
CA PRO A 354 -2.16 -14.89 -10.97
C PRO A 354 -1.13 -14.48 -9.92
N ALA A 355 0.07 -15.07 -10.03
CA ALA A 355 1.21 -14.72 -9.19
C ALA A 355 1.52 -13.22 -9.29
N GLY A 356 1.56 -12.56 -8.12
CA GLY A 356 1.79 -11.13 -7.94
C GLY A 356 0.59 -10.22 -8.23
N ALA A 357 -0.61 -10.79 -8.41
CA ALA A 357 -1.85 -10.04 -8.60
C ALA A 357 -2.84 -10.17 -7.42
N THR A 358 -2.48 -10.83 -6.31
CA THR A 358 -3.42 -11.12 -5.21
C THR A 358 -4.01 -9.84 -4.60
N GLY A 359 -3.21 -8.79 -4.41
CA GLY A 359 -3.67 -7.50 -3.91
C GLY A 359 -4.70 -6.77 -4.81
N THR A 360 -4.96 -7.27 -6.01
CA THR A 360 -5.92 -6.70 -6.98
C THR A 360 -7.03 -7.68 -7.35
N LEU A 361 -6.69 -8.96 -7.56
CA LEU A 361 -7.58 -9.97 -8.13
C LEU A 361 -8.11 -10.98 -7.10
N GLN A 362 -7.52 -11.06 -5.90
CA GLN A 362 -7.95 -11.97 -4.84
C GLN A 362 -8.85 -11.24 -3.83
N PRO A 363 -10.13 -11.62 -3.67
CA PRO A 363 -11.08 -10.93 -2.81
C PRO A 363 -10.60 -10.74 -1.36
N LEU A 364 -10.02 -11.79 -0.76
CA LEU A 364 -9.51 -11.77 0.60
C LEU A 364 -8.42 -10.71 0.78
N ASP A 365 -7.45 -10.67 -0.13
CA ASP A 365 -6.32 -9.74 -0.07
C ASP A 365 -6.72 -8.30 -0.44
N ALA A 366 -7.52 -8.13 -1.49
CA ALA A 366 -7.90 -6.81 -2.01
C ALA A 366 -8.87 -6.05 -1.09
N TYR A 367 -9.78 -6.74 -0.39
CA TYR A 367 -10.86 -6.09 0.37
C TYR A 367 -10.93 -6.53 1.84
N ILE A 368 -10.80 -7.82 2.12
CA ILE A 368 -11.34 -8.40 3.35
C ILE A 368 -10.32 -8.41 4.48
N PHE A 369 -9.06 -8.80 4.21
CA PHE A 369 -8.02 -8.87 5.23
C PHE A 369 -7.68 -7.53 5.85
N ARG A 370 -7.84 -6.43 5.10
CA ARG A 370 -7.73 -5.10 5.70
C ARG A 370 -8.81 -4.88 6.77
N THR A 371 -10.05 -5.22 6.44
CA THR A 371 -11.20 -5.12 7.35
C THR A 371 -11.02 -6.02 8.57
N LEU A 372 -10.62 -7.27 8.36
CA LEU A 372 -10.34 -8.23 9.42
C LEU A 372 -9.24 -7.72 10.37
N ARG A 373 -8.12 -7.23 9.83
CA ARG A 373 -7.02 -6.68 10.64
C ARG A 373 -7.45 -5.44 11.43
N CYS A 374 -8.33 -4.61 10.88
CA CYS A 374 -8.91 -3.48 11.61
C CYS A 374 -9.77 -3.95 12.78
N GLU A 375 -10.62 -4.96 12.58
CA GLU A 375 -11.48 -5.50 13.62
C GLU A 375 -10.69 -6.21 14.72
N ILE A 376 -9.70 -7.02 14.34
CA ILE A 376 -8.75 -7.65 15.29
C ILE A 376 -8.06 -6.58 16.14
N ARG A 377 -7.55 -5.49 15.52
CA ARG A 377 -6.90 -4.40 16.26
C ARG A 377 -7.86 -3.73 17.25
N ARG A 378 -9.09 -3.48 16.82
CA ARG A 378 -10.12 -2.82 17.64
C ARG A 378 -10.40 -3.67 18.89
N GLN A 379 -10.77 -4.94 18.69
CA GLN A 379 -11.10 -5.86 19.76
C GLN A 379 -9.88 -6.14 20.66
N TRP A 380 -8.70 -6.38 20.08
CA TRP A 380 -7.49 -6.61 20.86
C TRP A 380 -7.14 -5.42 21.76
N THR A 381 -7.27 -4.19 21.25
CA THR A 381 -6.97 -2.99 22.03
C THR A 381 -7.92 -2.86 23.22
N GLN A 382 -9.21 -3.14 23.01
CA GLN A 382 -10.22 -3.16 24.07
C GLN A 382 -9.92 -4.23 25.13
N THR A 383 -9.72 -5.48 24.71
CA THR A 383 -9.36 -6.58 25.62
C THR A 383 -8.10 -6.27 26.40
N LYS A 384 -7.11 -5.64 25.77
CA LYS A 384 -5.86 -5.24 26.43
C LYS A 384 -6.05 -4.12 27.45
N SER A 385 -6.93 -3.15 27.20
CA SER A 385 -7.21 -2.08 28.18
C SER A 385 -7.96 -2.58 29.41
N GLU A 386 -8.72 -3.66 29.28
CA GLU A 386 -9.51 -4.27 30.35
C GLU A 386 -8.72 -5.38 31.09
N ALA A 387 -7.66 -5.91 30.48
CA ALA A 387 -6.86 -6.98 31.06
C ALA A 387 -6.05 -6.52 32.28
N ALA A 388 -6.01 -7.38 33.31
CA ALA A 388 -5.11 -7.21 34.45
C ALA A 388 -3.66 -7.05 33.97
N GLU A 389 -2.98 -6.01 34.48
CA GLU A 389 -1.61 -5.63 34.11
C GLU A 389 -1.37 -5.32 32.62
N GLY A 390 -2.43 -5.24 31.81
CA GLY A 390 -2.35 -5.02 30.36
C GLY A 390 -1.79 -6.21 29.58
N VAL A 391 -1.86 -7.43 30.13
CA VAL A 391 -1.38 -8.66 29.49
C VAL A 391 -2.58 -9.49 29.02
N VAL A 392 -2.69 -9.70 27.71
CA VAL A 392 -3.76 -10.52 27.15
C VAL A 392 -3.34 -11.98 27.13
N SER A 393 -4.14 -12.85 27.75
CA SER A 393 -3.90 -14.29 27.77
C SER A 393 -4.08 -14.92 26.37
N ARG A 394 -3.55 -16.13 26.17
CA ARG A 394 -3.73 -16.87 24.90
C ARG A 394 -5.19 -17.19 24.60
N GLU A 395 -5.98 -17.51 25.63
CA GLU A 395 -7.40 -17.77 25.46
C GLU A 395 -8.16 -16.49 25.08
N ALA A 396 -7.87 -15.38 25.76
CA ALA A 396 -8.44 -14.08 25.40
C ALA A 396 -8.05 -13.66 23.97
N TRP A 397 -6.81 -13.94 23.54
CA TRP A 397 -6.39 -13.75 22.15
C TRP A 397 -7.23 -14.58 21.18
N LEU A 398 -7.44 -15.87 21.46
CA LEU A 398 -8.29 -16.72 20.63
C LEU A 398 -9.73 -16.22 20.55
N ARG A 399 -10.31 -15.75 21.67
CA ARG A 399 -11.66 -15.17 21.69
C ARG A 399 -11.75 -13.94 20.80
N VAL A 400 -10.73 -13.06 20.83
CA VAL A 400 -10.63 -11.91 19.92
C VAL A 400 -10.56 -12.37 18.46
N MET A 401 -9.74 -13.38 18.14
CA MET A 401 -9.64 -13.89 16.77
C MET A 401 -10.96 -14.50 16.29
N ALA A 402 -11.58 -15.37 17.10
CA ALA A 402 -12.84 -16.04 16.77
C ALA A 402 -13.98 -15.03 16.55
N THR A 403 -14.09 -14.03 17.43
CA THR A 403 -15.11 -12.98 17.31
C THR A 403 -14.88 -12.10 16.09
N ALA A 404 -13.62 -11.73 15.79
CA ALA A 404 -13.30 -10.95 14.60
C ALA A 404 -13.55 -11.74 13.30
N VAL A 405 -13.19 -13.02 13.27
CA VAL A 405 -13.47 -13.94 12.16
C VAL A 405 -14.98 -14.07 11.93
N GLU A 406 -15.76 -14.31 12.98
CA GLU A 406 -17.21 -14.41 12.88
C GLU A 406 -17.83 -13.09 12.38
N THR A 407 -17.41 -11.96 12.95
CA THR A 407 -17.93 -10.62 12.61
C THR A 407 -17.61 -10.21 11.18
N VAL A 408 -16.45 -10.61 10.65
CA VAL A 408 -15.96 -10.13 9.35
C VAL A 408 -16.13 -11.17 8.26
N LEU A 409 -15.76 -12.43 8.50
CA LEU A 409 -15.75 -13.49 7.48
C LEU A 409 -17.11 -14.21 7.43
N SER A 410 -17.70 -14.54 8.58
CA SER A 410 -18.91 -15.38 8.64
C SER A 410 -20.22 -14.59 8.50
N HIS A 411 -20.34 -13.43 9.15
CA HIS A 411 -21.59 -12.67 9.23
C HIS A 411 -21.65 -11.43 8.30
N ARG A 412 -20.90 -11.45 7.19
CA ARG A 412 -20.97 -10.40 6.18
C ARG A 412 -21.15 -10.97 4.79
N ASP A 413 -21.91 -10.23 3.99
CA ASP A 413 -21.98 -10.45 2.56
C ASP A 413 -20.77 -9.81 1.88
N TRP A 414 -20.01 -10.65 1.17
CA TRP A 414 -18.81 -10.26 0.43
C TRP A 414 -18.98 -10.31 -1.09
N GLN A 415 -20.20 -10.46 -1.61
CA GLN A 415 -20.45 -10.51 -3.06
C GLN A 415 -19.80 -9.32 -3.79
N ARG A 416 -19.89 -8.12 -3.23
CA ARG A 416 -19.25 -6.91 -3.79
C ARG A 416 -17.72 -6.98 -3.87
N ALA A 417 -17.07 -7.76 -3.01
CA ALA A 417 -15.62 -7.96 -3.08
C ALA A 417 -15.24 -8.83 -4.29
N PHE A 418 -16.01 -9.89 -4.57
CA PHE A 418 -15.83 -10.72 -5.76
C PHE A 418 -16.13 -9.94 -7.06
N GLU A 419 -17.20 -9.16 -7.06
CA GLU A 419 -17.54 -8.26 -8.18
C GLU A 419 -16.44 -7.22 -8.40
N GLY A 420 -15.95 -6.62 -7.31
CA GLY A 420 -14.94 -5.56 -7.33
C GLY A 420 -13.56 -6.02 -7.83
N THR A 421 -13.18 -7.29 -7.61
CA THR A 421 -11.98 -7.89 -8.24
C THR A 421 -12.21 -8.28 -9.69
N GLY A 422 -13.47 -8.31 -10.14
CA GLY A 422 -13.86 -8.74 -11.48
C GLY A 422 -13.89 -10.25 -11.65
N VAL A 423 -13.85 -11.06 -10.60
CA VAL A 423 -13.89 -12.53 -10.77
C VAL A 423 -15.30 -13.05 -11.14
N THR A 424 -16.34 -12.24 -10.91
CA THR A 424 -17.73 -12.55 -11.29
C THR A 424 -18.29 -11.51 -12.27
N LYS A 425 -19.52 -11.77 -12.75
CA LYS A 425 -20.34 -10.83 -13.56
C LYS A 425 -19.65 -10.32 -14.83
N GLN A 426 -18.73 -11.10 -15.41
CA GLN A 426 -18.00 -10.73 -16.64
C GLN A 426 -17.35 -9.34 -16.54
N GLN A 427 -16.82 -9.02 -15.35
CA GLN A 427 -16.14 -7.77 -15.05
C GLN A 427 -17.02 -6.49 -15.18
N ASN A 428 -18.34 -6.61 -15.37
CA ASN A 428 -19.25 -5.46 -15.47
C ASN A 428 -19.31 -4.60 -14.19
N CYS A 429 -18.94 -5.18 -13.04
CA CYS A 429 -18.94 -4.53 -11.74
C CYS A 429 -17.53 -4.29 -11.17
N ILE A 430 -16.49 -4.38 -12.02
CA ILE A 430 -15.10 -4.21 -11.58
C ILE A 430 -14.90 -2.86 -10.91
N SER A 431 -14.15 -2.85 -9.81
CA SER A 431 -13.98 -1.61 -9.04
C SER A 431 -13.01 -0.65 -9.73
N SER A 432 -13.18 0.64 -9.44
CA SER A 432 -12.21 1.68 -9.82
C SER A 432 -10.83 1.46 -9.21
N HIS A 433 -10.74 0.74 -8.08
CA HIS A 433 -9.45 0.37 -7.48
C HIS A 433 -8.70 -0.65 -8.34
N ALA A 434 -9.40 -1.69 -8.81
CA ALA A 434 -8.82 -2.70 -9.69
C ALA A 434 -8.45 -2.11 -11.04
N LEU A 435 -9.31 -1.29 -11.65
CA LEU A 435 -9.01 -0.58 -12.90
C LEU A 435 -7.76 0.31 -12.78
N LYS A 436 -7.62 1.07 -11.69
CA LYS A 436 -6.43 1.88 -11.42
C LYS A 436 -5.17 1.03 -11.23
N ALA A 437 -5.28 -0.10 -10.53
CA ALA A 437 -4.16 -1.01 -10.36
C ALA A 437 -3.70 -1.64 -11.68
N LEU A 438 -4.65 -1.92 -12.58
CA LEU A 438 -4.42 -2.46 -13.92
C LEU A 438 -4.13 -1.38 -14.97
N GLN A 439 -4.21 -0.10 -14.63
CA GLN A 439 -4.12 1.03 -15.58
C GLN A 439 -5.03 0.85 -16.80
N TRP A 440 -6.26 0.43 -16.55
CA TRP A 440 -7.32 0.38 -17.55
C TRP A 440 -8.28 1.53 -17.30
N ASP A 441 -8.59 2.31 -18.34
CA ASP A 441 -9.66 3.31 -18.28
C ASP A 441 -11.01 2.60 -18.14
N GLU A 442 -11.19 1.53 -18.91
CA GLU A 442 -12.31 0.60 -18.85
C GLU A 442 -11.81 -0.84 -19.00
N CYS A 443 -12.53 -1.80 -18.43
CA CYS A 443 -12.17 -3.21 -18.61
C CYS A 443 -12.34 -3.61 -20.08
N PRO A 444 -11.33 -4.20 -20.74
CA PRO A 444 -11.50 -4.71 -22.09
C PRO A 444 -12.58 -5.80 -22.13
N LYS A 445 -13.20 -5.99 -23.30
CA LYS A 445 -14.15 -7.10 -23.49
C LYS A 445 -13.38 -8.43 -23.50
N ILE A 446 -13.55 -9.22 -22.45
CA ILE A 446 -12.85 -10.49 -22.26
C ILE A 446 -13.83 -11.65 -22.48
N PRO A 447 -13.67 -12.47 -23.53
CA PRO A 447 -14.55 -13.59 -23.77
C PRO A 447 -14.38 -14.67 -22.71
N ALA A 448 -15.43 -15.46 -22.49
CA ALA A 448 -15.30 -16.72 -21.76
C ALA A 448 -14.43 -17.69 -22.57
N GLY A 449 -13.49 -18.36 -21.91
CA GLY A 449 -12.71 -19.42 -22.53
C GLY A 449 -11.59 -19.92 -21.62
N ARG A 450 -11.35 -21.23 -21.66
CA ARG A 450 -10.18 -21.79 -20.96
C ARG A 450 -8.91 -21.13 -21.51
N PRO A 451 -7.97 -20.68 -20.65
CA PRO A 451 -6.71 -20.16 -21.14
C PRO A 451 -5.95 -21.28 -21.84
N SER A 452 -5.33 -20.97 -22.99
CA SER A 452 -4.35 -21.88 -23.59
C SER A 452 -3.19 -22.15 -22.62
N VAL A 453 -2.41 -23.21 -22.81
CA VAL A 453 -1.24 -23.49 -21.94
C VAL A 453 -0.29 -22.29 -21.88
N GLY A 454 -0.09 -21.60 -23.02
CA GLY A 454 0.70 -20.35 -23.07
C GLY A 454 0.10 -19.23 -22.23
N GLN A 455 -1.20 -18.98 -22.35
CA GLN A 455 -1.90 -17.98 -21.51
C GLN A 455 -1.93 -18.37 -20.03
N ALA A 456 -2.10 -19.65 -19.72
CA ALA A 456 -2.06 -20.12 -18.34
C ALA A 456 -0.66 -19.96 -17.75
N SER A 457 0.40 -20.13 -18.55
CA SER A 457 1.79 -19.95 -18.08
C SER A 457 2.09 -18.55 -17.53
N CYS A 458 1.35 -17.51 -17.94
CA CYS A 458 1.51 -16.17 -17.37
C CYS A 458 0.87 -16.05 -15.98
N ILE A 459 -0.16 -16.85 -15.67
CA ILE A 459 -0.84 -16.89 -14.36
C ILE A 459 0.11 -17.46 -13.31
N PHE A 460 0.75 -18.57 -13.62
CA PHE A 460 1.65 -19.29 -12.71
C PHE A 460 3.03 -18.62 -12.58
N PRO A 461 3.77 -18.87 -11.48
CA PRO A 461 5.13 -18.36 -11.32
C PRO A 461 6.07 -19.02 -12.33
N SER A 462 7.03 -18.25 -12.85
CA SER A 462 8.02 -18.72 -13.84
C SER A 462 9.01 -19.76 -13.29
N ARG A 463 9.15 -19.87 -11.96
CA ARG A 463 9.96 -20.86 -11.26
C ARG A 463 9.21 -21.36 -10.01
N GLY A 464 9.07 -22.67 -9.84
CA GLY A 464 8.50 -23.28 -8.63
C GLY A 464 7.64 -24.53 -8.88
N ALA A 465 7.11 -25.15 -7.82
CA ALA A 465 6.38 -26.42 -7.88
C ALA A 465 5.14 -26.41 -8.81
N GLY A 466 4.57 -25.24 -9.10
CA GLY A 466 3.41 -25.08 -9.98
C GLY A 466 3.71 -25.00 -11.48
N SER A 467 4.94 -24.62 -11.89
CA SER A 467 5.26 -24.36 -13.29
C SER A 467 5.33 -25.64 -14.14
N GLY A 468 5.59 -26.79 -13.51
CA GLY A 468 5.74 -28.08 -14.20
C GLY A 468 4.43 -28.78 -14.56
N ASN A 469 3.25 -28.24 -14.17
CA ASN A 469 1.99 -28.96 -14.34
C ASN A 469 0.78 -28.06 -14.67
N ILE A 470 1.05 -26.94 -15.33
CA ILE A 470 0.06 -25.93 -15.76
C ILE A 470 -1.06 -26.58 -16.58
N GLU A 471 -0.71 -27.47 -17.50
CA GLU A 471 -1.68 -28.14 -18.38
C GLU A 471 -2.72 -28.94 -17.59
N ALA A 472 -2.31 -29.69 -16.56
CA ALA A 472 -3.24 -30.45 -15.75
C ALA A 472 -4.14 -29.55 -14.88
N TRP A 473 -3.63 -28.41 -14.38
CA TRP A 473 -4.47 -27.43 -13.67
C TRP A 473 -5.56 -26.85 -14.57
N VAL A 474 -5.22 -26.55 -15.83
CA VAL A 474 -6.17 -26.01 -16.81
C VAL A 474 -7.16 -27.06 -17.32
N LYS A 475 -6.71 -28.31 -17.54
CA LYS A 475 -7.53 -29.38 -18.11
C LYS A 475 -8.40 -30.08 -17.07
N GLU A 476 -7.87 -30.36 -15.88
CA GLU A 476 -8.51 -31.29 -14.94
C GLU A 476 -9.36 -30.61 -13.86
N CYS A 477 -9.13 -29.33 -13.59
CA CYS A 477 -9.83 -28.59 -12.53
C CYS A 477 -10.81 -27.52 -13.05
N ALA A 478 -11.03 -27.45 -14.37
CA ALA A 478 -11.86 -26.42 -15.02
C ALA A 478 -13.30 -26.89 -15.32
N GLY A 479 -13.84 -27.83 -14.53
CA GLY A 479 -15.19 -28.37 -14.69
C GLY A 479 -15.35 -29.13 -16.01
N ASP A 480 -15.22 -30.45 -15.98
CA ASP A 480 -15.67 -31.27 -17.11
C ASP A 480 -17.18 -31.50 -16.97
N ASP A 481 -17.98 -31.01 -17.93
CA ASP A 481 -19.42 -31.21 -17.97
C ASP A 481 -19.81 -32.70 -17.92
N SER A 482 -18.87 -33.60 -18.26
CA SER A 482 -19.06 -35.05 -18.22
C SER A 482 -18.95 -35.70 -16.82
N LEU A 483 -18.42 -35.01 -15.80
CA LEU A 483 -18.19 -35.58 -14.46
C LEU A 483 -19.28 -35.26 -13.43
N ILE A 484 -20.13 -34.25 -13.68
CA ILE A 484 -21.25 -33.90 -12.80
C ILE A 484 -22.26 -35.07 -12.64
N PRO A 485 -22.54 -35.89 -13.67
CA PRO A 485 -23.41 -37.06 -13.51
C PRO A 485 -22.79 -38.22 -12.72
N TYR A 486 -21.47 -38.42 -12.80
CA TYR A 486 -20.81 -39.62 -12.21
C TYR A 486 -20.73 -39.56 -10.68
N ILE A 487 -20.70 -38.35 -10.10
CA ILE A 487 -20.76 -38.15 -8.65
C ILE A 487 -22.18 -38.42 -8.11
N ARG A 488 -23.23 -38.24 -8.93
CA ARG A 488 -24.62 -38.53 -8.54
C ARG A 488 -24.92 -40.02 -8.40
N THR A 489 -24.08 -40.90 -8.95
CA THR A 489 -24.27 -42.36 -8.91
C THR A 489 -23.44 -43.09 -7.86
N LEU A 490 -22.62 -42.37 -7.08
CA LEU A 490 -21.76 -42.94 -6.03
C LEU A 490 -22.24 -42.66 -4.60
N ASN A 491 -23.41 -42.03 -4.43
CA ASN A 491 -24.11 -41.90 -3.16
C ASN A 491 -25.36 -42.79 -3.12
#